data_AF-A0A3A5M2P7-F1
#
_entry.id   AF-A0A3A5M2P7-F1
#
_cell.length_a   1.000
_cell.length_b   1.000
_cell.length_c   1.000
_cell.angle_alpha   90.00
_cell.angle_beta   90.00
_cell.angle_gamma   90.00
#
_symmetry.space_group_name_H-M   'P 1'
#
loop_
_entity.id
_entity.type
_entity.pdbx_description
1 polymer ?
#
loop_
_entity_poly.entity_id
_entity_poly.type
_entity_poly.pdbx_seq_one_letter_code
_entity_poly.pdbx_strand_id
1 'polypeptide(L)'
;MQSLKRDTPTSYPQPTSARRMLMSMEKPPRRPRGTRAETVQVAYYIAPEAKRVLVELSDKLGVSAGAGLEKILLNLELDERGLPVWADHDNIQEVLPMARAS
;
A
#
# COMPACT_ATOMS: atom_id res chain seq x y z
N MET A 1 -13.63 52.96 36.91
CA MET A 1 -13.35 51.51 37.12
C MET A 1 -13.05 50.90 35.77
N GLN A 2 -11.76 50.84 35.45
CA GLN A 2 -10.97 49.61 35.26
C GLN A 2 -10.92 49.16 33.79
N SER A 3 -9.76 49.46 33.21
CA SER A 3 -9.32 49.20 31.85
C SER A 3 -9.07 47.70 31.66
N LEU A 4 -9.70 47.12 30.63
CA LEU A 4 -9.55 45.73 30.23
C LEU A 4 -8.14 45.53 29.64
N LYS A 5 -7.26 44.90 30.43
CA LYS A 5 -5.88 44.57 30.03
C LYS A 5 -5.93 43.61 28.85
N ARG A 6 -5.28 43.98 27.74
CA ARG A 6 -5.09 43.13 26.57
C ARG A 6 -4.03 42.08 26.88
N ASP A 7 -4.40 40.81 26.71
CA ASP A 7 -3.50 39.68 26.88
C ASP A 7 -2.35 39.74 25.89
N THR A 8 -1.15 39.46 26.40
CA THR A 8 0.11 39.43 25.65
C THR A 8 0.18 38.12 24.87
N PRO A 9 0.43 38.11 23.55
CA PRO A 9 0.65 36.84 22.86
C PRO A 9 2.02 36.28 23.25
N THR A 10 2.02 35.14 23.94
CA THR A 10 3.19 34.31 24.22
C THR A 10 3.92 34.00 22.91
N SER A 11 5.10 34.62 22.75
CA SER A 11 6.04 34.37 21.66
C SER A 11 6.66 32.98 21.84
N TYR A 12 6.24 32.01 21.04
CA TYR A 12 6.93 30.73 20.95
C TYR A 12 8.28 30.95 20.24
N PRO A 13 9.42 30.52 20.82
CA PRO A 13 10.69 30.58 20.11
C PRO A 13 10.60 29.69 18.87
N GLN A 14 10.71 30.31 17.70
CA GLN A 14 10.79 29.60 16.42
C GLN A 14 12.04 28.72 16.48
N PRO A 15 11.94 27.42 16.15
CA PRO A 15 13.14 26.58 16.07
C PRO A 15 14.07 27.18 15.01
N THR A 16 15.22 27.66 15.45
CA THR A 16 16.29 28.22 14.62
C THR A 16 16.62 27.27 13.47
N SER A 17 16.76 27.84 12.26
CA SER A 17 16.93 27.18 10.95
C SER A 17 17.86 25.97 10.92
N ALA A 18 18.84 25.88 11.83
CA ALA A 18 19.74 24.74 11.96
C ALA A 18 19.01 23.40 12.20
N ARG A 19 17.90 23.39 12.97
CA ARG A 19 17.16 22.15 13.27
C ARG A 19 16.31 21.68 12.07
N ARG A 20 15.91 22.60 11.19
CA ARG A 20 15.20 22.27 9.94
C ARG A 20 16.14 21.64 8.91
N MET A 21 17.40 22.03 8.89
CA MET A 21 18.43 21.50 7.98
C MET A 21 18.80 20.04 8.26
N LEU A 22 18.80 19.61 9.53
CA LEU A 22 19.16 18.23 9.90
C LEU A 22 18.10 17.18 9.55
N MET A 23 16.81 17.57 9.43
CA MET A 23 15.74 16.64 8.98
C MET A 23 15.63 16.54 7.45
N SER A 24 16.39 17.34 6.69
CA SER A 24 16.38 17.32 5.21
C SER A 24 17.45 16.43 4.60
N MET A 25 18.35 15.84 5.40
CA MET A 25 19.33 14.88 4.90
C MET A 25 18.71 13.48 4.89
N GLU A 26 18.65 12.92 3.67
CA GLU A 26 18.38 11.51 3.34
C GLU A 26 16.92 11.07 3.20
N LYS A 27 16.06 11.92 2.63
CA LYS A 27 14.95 11.35 1.84
C LYS A 27 15.51 10.98 0.47
N PRO A 28 15.58 9.69 0.08
CA PRO A 28 16.10 9.30 -1.23
C PRO A 28 15.35 10.11 -2.31
N PRO A 29 16.07 10.63 -3.32
CA PRO A 29 15.47 11.49 -4.32
C PRO A 29 14.27 10.77 -4.93
N ARG A 30 13.12 11.46 -4.94
CA ARG A 30 11.93 10.93 -5.60
C ARG A 30 12.31 10.72 -7.07
N ARG A 31 12.11 9.49 -7.56
CA ARG A 31 12.30 9.20 -8.99
C ARG A 31 11.46 10.17 -9.82
N PRO A 32 11.96 10.65 -10.98
CA PRO A 32 11.16 11.52 -11.84
C PRO A 32 9.82 10.84 -12.16
N ARG A 33 8.75 11.63 -12.22
CA ARG A 33 7.43 11.11 -12.62
C ARG A 33 7.55 10.53 -14.03
N GLY A 34 7.06 9.31 -14.24
CA GLY A 34 7.12 8.63 -15.53
C GLY A 34 8.35 7.75 -15.79
N THR A 35 9.33 7.67 -14.87
CA THR A 35 10.52 6.80 -15.06
C THR A 35 10.32 5.37 -14.55
N ARG A 36 9.12 5.00 -14.12
CA ARG A 36 8.80 3.62 -13.73
C ARG A 36 8.43 2.86 -15.00
N ALA A 37 9.44 2.43 -15.75
CA ALA A 37 9.25 1.52 -16.88
C ALA A 37 8.50 0.27 -16.38
N GLU A 38 7.36 0.00 -17.02
CA GLU A 38 6.60 -1.27 -16.97
C GLU A 38 6.34 -1.86 -15.58
N THR A 39 5.87 -1.07 -14.61
CA THR A 39 5.22 -1.71 -13.46
C THR A 39 3.80 -2.10 -13.81
N VAL A 40 3.59 -3.39 -14.01
CA VAL A 40 2.25 -3.98 -14.05
C VAL A 40 1.67 -3.93 -12.64
N GLN A 41 0.68 -3.05 -12.43
CA GLN A 41 -0.01 -2.95 -11.15
C GLN A 41 -1.29 -3.79 -11.19
N VAL A 42 -1.40 -4.71 -10.25
CA VAL A 42 -2.62 -5.50 -10.03
C VAL A 42 -3.45 -4.83 -8.94
N ALA A 43 -4.70 -4.48 -9.25
CA ALA A 43 -5.64 -3.86 -8.32
C ALA A 43 -6.96 -4.64 -8.29
N TYR A 44 -7.07 -5.59 -7.36
CA TYR A 44 -8.29 -6.35 -7.12
C TYR A 44 -8.87 -6.05 -5.75
N TYR A 45 -10.20 -6.07 -5.66
CA TYR A 45 -10.88 -6.15 -4.38
C TYR A 45 -10.86 -7.59 -3.90
N ILE A 46 -10.28 -7.80 -2.72
CA ILE A 46 -10.22 -9.10 -2.05
C ILE A 46 -10.77 -8.97 -0.64
N ALA A 47 -11.24 -10.09 -0.07
CA ALA A 47 -11.68 -10.14 1.31
C ALA A 47 -10.54 -9.70 2.27
N PRO A 48 -10.86 -8.95 3.36
CA PRO A 48 -9.86 -8.54 4.34
C PRO A 48 -9.05 -9.70 4.92
N GLU A 49 -9.68 -10.86 5.09
CA GLU A 49 -9.08 -12.09 5.61
C GLU A 49 -8.01 -12.62 4.66
N ALA A 50 -8.32 -12.71 3.37
CA ALA A 50 -7.38 -13.14 2.33
C ALA A 50 -6.17 -12.19 2.26
N LYS A 51 -6.39 -10.89 2.40
CA LYS A 51 -5.30 -9.90 2.44
C LYS A 51 -4.37 -10.12 3.64
N ARG A 52 -4.91 -10.45 4.82
CA ARG A 52 -4.09 -10.73 6.01
C ARG A 52 -3.21 -11.96 5.80
N VAL A 53 -3.78 -13.04 5.24
CA VAL A 53 -3.03 -14.26 4.93
C VAL A 53 -1.85 -13.96 4.01
N LEU A 54 -2.07 -13.18 2.94
CA LEU A 54 -1.01 -12.77 2.03
C LEU A 54 0.10 -11.99 2.76
N VAL A 55 -0.27 -11.02 3.59
CA VAL A 55 0.72 -10.21 4.33
C VAL A 55 1.52 -11.07 5.29
N GLU A 56 0.86 -11.90 6.10
CA GLU A 56 1.54 -12.77 7.06
C GLU A 56 2.49 -13.78 6.38
N LEU A 57 2.06 -14.33 5.24
CA LEU A 57 2.90 -15.23 4.45
C LEU A 57 4.12 -14.50 3.89
N SER A 58 3.93 -13.31 3.33
CA SER A 58 5.02 -12.48 2.81
C SER A 58 6.00 -12.04 3.90
N ASP A 59 5.50 -11.72 5.09
CA ASP A 59 6.31 -11.36 6.26
C ASP A 59 7.19 -12.54 6.69
N LYS A 60 6.63 -13.77 6.74
CA LYS A 60 7.39 -14.99 7.01
C LYS A 60 8.45 -15.28 5.94
N LEU A 61 8.17 -14.93 4.69
CA LEU A 61 9.12 -15.05 3.58
C LEU A 61 10.16 -13.92 3.54
N GLY A 62 10.01 -12.87 4.37
CA GLY A 62 10.89 -11.70 4.38
C GLY A 62 10.81 -10.85 3.11
N VAL A 63 9.67 -10.87 2.42
CA VAL A 63 9.45 -10.14 1.16
C VAL A 63 8.25 -9.19 1.27
N SER A 64 8.14 -8.24 0.34
CA SER A 64 6.93 -7.40 0.28
C SER A 64 5.70 -8.21 -0.11
N ALA A 65 4.50 -7.74 0.26
CA ALA A 65 3.24 -8.38 -0.11
C ALA A 65 3.10 -8.61 -1.63
N GLY A 66 3.54 -7.65 -2.45
CA GLY A 66 3.54 -7.80 -3.92
C GLY A 66 4.49 -8.89 -4.41
N ALA A 67 5.72 -8.91 -3.90
CA ALA A 67 6.70 -9.95 -4.26
C ALA A 67 6.27 -11.35 -3.76
N GLY A 68 5.61 -11.43 -2.61
CA GLY A 68 5.02 -12.68 -2.13
C GLY A 68 3.87 -13.15 -3.01
N LEU A 69 3.00 -12.24 -3.45
CA LEU A 69 1.92 -12.56 -4.39
C LEU A 69 2.48 -13.08 -5.72
N GLU A 70 3.50 -12.42 -6.28
CA GLU A 70 4.18 -12.88 -7.50
C GLU A 70 4.72 -14.30 -7.32
N LYS A 71 5.38 -14.58 -6.19
CA LYS A 71 5.89 -15.92 -5.90
C LYS A 71 4.78 -16.97 -5.82
N ILE A 72 3.65 -16.64 -5.20
CA ILE A 72 2.50 -17.54 -5.13
C ILE A 72 2.00 -17.85 -6.54
N LEU A 73 1.74 -16.81 -7.35
CA LEU A 73 1.20 -16.97 -8.70
C LEU A 73 2.13 -17.76 -9.63
N LEU A 74 3.44 -17.55 -9.53
CA LEU A 74 4.44 -18.25 -10.34
C LEU A 74 4.66 -19.72 -9.92
N ASN A 75 4.21 -20.12 -8.74
CA ASN A 75 4.37 -21.48 -8.21
C ASN A 75 3.03 -22.18 -7.96
N LEU A 76 1.95 -21.70 -8.59
CA LEU A 76 0.68 -22.41 -8.55
C LEU A 76 0.82 -23.75 -9.29
N GLU A 77 0.42 -24.82 -8.61
CA GLU A 77 0.24 -26.11 -9.26
C GLU A 77 -1.01 -26.05 -10.13
N LEU A 78 -0.82 -26.20 -11.44
CA LEU A 78 -1.88 -26.11 -12.43
C LEU A 78 -2.19 -27.49 -13.03
N ASP A 79 -3.45 -27.72 -13.37
CA ASP A 79 -3.91 -28.89 -14.11
C ASP A 79 -3.61 -28.77 -15.63
N GLU A 80 -4.02 -29.79 -16.40
CA GLU A 80 -3.87 -29.80 -17.87
C GLU A 80 -4.62 -28.66 -18.58
N ARG A 81 -5.56 -28.00 -17.89
CA ARG A 81 -6.35 -26.86 -18.38
C ARG A 81 -5.75 -25.52 -17.99
N GLY A 82 -4.66 -25.52 -17.22
CA GLY A 82 -4.02 -24.32 -16.71
C GLY A 82 -4.72 -23.70 -15.49
N LEU A 83 -5.56 -24.46 -14.79
CA LEU A 83 -6.28 -24.01 -13.59
C LEU A 83 -5.62 -24.55 -12.32
N PRO A 84 -5.69 -23.83 -11.18
CA PRO A 84 -5.13 -24.34 -9.93
C PRO A 84 -5.80 -25.66 -9.52
N VAL A 85 -4.99 -26.69 -9.25
CA VAL A 85 -5.46 -28.06 -8.94
C VAL A 85 -6.40 -28.14 -7.74
N TRP A 86 -6.31 -27.18 -6.83
CA TRP A 86 -7.10 -27.08 -5.61
C TRP A 86 -8.39 -26.29 -5.78
N ALA A 87 -8.62 -25.65 -6.93
CA ALA A 87 -9.79 -24.82 -7.16
C ALA A 87 -11.00 -25.68 -7.57
N ASP A 88 -12.03 -25.67 -6.73
CA ASP A 88 -13.33 -26.26 -7.04
C ASP A 88 -14.10 -25.33 -7.99
N HIS A 89 -13.81 -25.45 -9.29
CA HIS A 89 -14.33 -24.59 -10.35
C HIS A 89 -15.86 -24.57 -10.44
N ASP A 90 -16.53 -25.66 -10.06
CA ASP A 90 -17.99 -25.75 -10.06
C ASP A 90 -18.62 -24.93 -8.91
N ASN A 91 -17.81 -24.48 -7.96
CA ASN A 91 -18.24 -23.78 -6.74
C ASN A 91 -17.62 -22.37 -6.59
N ILE A 92 -16.91 -21.88 -7.60
CA ILE A 92 -16.44 -20.49 -7.61
C ILE A 92 -17.66 -19.61 -7.92
N GLN A 93 -18.18 -18.92 -6.91
CA GLN A 93 -19.18 -17.87 -7.14
C GLN A 93 -18.59 -16.80 -8.05
N GLU A 94 -19.11 -16.72 -9.26
CA GLU A 94 -18.75 -15.69 -10.22
C GLU A 94 -19.28 -14.34 -9.72
N VAL A 95 -18.49 -13.63 -8.90
CA VAL A 95 -18.78 -12.25 -8.54
C VAL A 95 -18.29 -11.35 -9.67
N LEU A 96 -18.94 -11.45 -10.83
CA LEU A 96 -18.77 -10.44 -11.87
C LEU A 96 -19.18 -9.10 -11.25
N PRO A 97 -18.29 -8.10 -11.17
CA PRO A 97 -18.73 -6.76 -10.83
C PRO A 97 -19.65 -6.35 -11.98
N MET A 98 -20.97 -6.35 -11.73
CA MET A 98 -21.91 -5.71 -12.64
C MET A 98 -21.45 -4.26 -12.73
N ALA A 99 -20.81 -3.91 -13.84
CA ALA A 99 -20.54 -2.52 -14.17
C ALA A 99 -21.91 -1.85 -14.20
N ARG A 100 -22.22 -1.03 -13.18
CA ARG A 100 -23.22 0.01 -13.35
C ARG A 100 -22.63 0.97 -14.37
N ALA A 101 -22.98 0.76 -15.62
CA ALA A 101 -22.92 1.82 -16.62
C ALA A 101 -23.84 2.94 -16.10
N SER A 102 -23.24 4.07 -15.75
CA SER A 102 -23.92 5.33 -15.50
C SER A 102 -23.25 6.41 -16.34
#